data_AF-A0A550C7W1-F1
#
_entry.id   AF-A0A550C7W1-F1
#
_cell.length_a   1.000
_cell.length_b   1.000
_cell.length_c   1.000
_cell.angle_alpha   90.00
_cell.angle_beta   90.00
_cell.angle_gamma   90.00
#
_symmetry.space_group_name_H-M   'P 1'
#
loop_
_entity.id
_entity.type
_entity.pdbx_description
1 polymer ?
#
loop_
_entity_poly.entity_id
_entity_poly.type
_entity_poly.pdbx_seq_one_letter_code
_entity_poly.pdbx_strand_id
1 'polypeptide(L)'
;ESDGEHGGQVRTSFCPKEHRESALQLVDRHYHAHPVIPGPCHPSPEGIRQWAVTQAYTFCRENDLPNLWAYLWENWYRPARWMLWARSACPSIPVLKTTMIMESHWRRIKHDFLHHFRLPRCDLLVWILTTKLAPCYRRML
;
A
#
# COMPACT_ATOMS: atom_id res chain seq x y z
N GLU A 1 48.50 -23.85 -13.16
CA GLU A 1 47.34 -23.54 -14.01
C GLU A 1 46.31 -24.67 -13.95
N SER A 2 45.02 -24.47 -13.70
CA SER A 2 44.22 -23.24 -13.64
C SER A 2 43.02 -23.47 -12.72
N ASP A 3 42.80 -22.55 -11.79
CA ASP A 3 41.61 -22.46 -10.95
C ASP A 3 40.39 -22.06 -11.78
N GLY A 4 39.40 -22.96 -11.84
CA GLY A 4 38.08 -22.66 -12.39
C GLY A 4 37.17 -22.10 -11.31
N GLU A 5 37.28 -20.80 -11.04
CA GLU A 5 36.33 -20.05 -10.21
C GLU A 5 34.92 -20.18 -10.79
N HIS A 6 34.11 -21.04 -10.16
CA HIS A 6 32.68 -21.08 -10.40
C HIS A 6 32.07 -19.83 -9.75
N GLY A 7 31.90 -18.78 -10.55
CA GLY A 7 31.17 -17.58 -10.18
C GLY A 7 29.76 -17.96 -9.73
N GLY A 8 29.58 -18.12 -8.42
CA GLY A 8 28.29 -18.32 -7.79
C GLY A 8 27.40 -17.13 -8.12
N GLN A 9 26.39 -17.36 -8.94
CA GLN A 9 25.42 -16.33 -9.33
C GLN A 9 24.69 -15.86 -8.06
N VAL A 10 25.10 -14.74 -7.48
CA VAL A 10 24.42 -14.12 -6.35
C VAL A 10 23.03 -13.76 -6.84
N ARG A 11 22.02 -14.52 -6.41
CA ARG A 11 20.62 -14.20 -6.68
C ARG A 11 20.32 -12.87 -6.00
N THR A 12 20.30 -11.79 -6.78
CA THR A 12 19.90 -10.46 -6.33
C THR A 12 18.42 -10.53 -5.95
N SER A 13 18.16 -10.75 -4.67
CA SER A 13 16.81 -10.78 -4.12
C SER A 13 16.32 -9.35 -3.95
N PHE A 14 15.16 -9.02 -4.53
CA PHE A 14 14.51 -7.70 -4.44
C PHE A 14 14.44 -7.16 -3.00
N CYS A 15 14.08 -8.03 -2.05
CA CYS A 15 14.14 -7.77 -0.62
C CYS A 15 14.39 -9.11 0.10
N PRO A 16 15.58 -9.29 0.72
CA PRO A 16 15.92 -10.47 1.51
C PRO A 16 14.90 -10.72 2.62
N LYS A 17 14.68 -12.00 2.98
CA LYS A 17 13.62 -12.39 3.94
C LYS A 17 13.76 -11.68 5.29
N GLU A 18 14.98 -11.46 5.74
CA GLU A 18 15.33 -10.79 7.00
C GLU A 18 14.81 -9.34 7.10
N HIS A 19 14.69 -8.63 5.98
CA HIS A 19 14.25 -7.23 5.97
C HIS A 19 12.75 -7.05 5.69
N ARG A 20 12.03 -8.10 5.26
CA ARG A 20 10.64 -7.97 4.80
C ARG A 20 9.71 -7.52 5.90
N GLU A 21 9.83 -8.11 7.09
CA GLU A 21 8.97 -7.78 8.22
C GLU A 21 9.21 -6.33 8.67
N SER A 22 10.49 -5.94 8.83
CA SER A 22 10.86 -4.58 9.19
C SER A 22 10.39 -3.55 8.14
N ALA A 23 10.52 -3.87 6.85
CA ALA A 23 10.03 -3.01 5.77
C ALA A 23 8.50 -2.85 5.80
N LEU A 24 7.76 -3.93 6.07
CA LEU A 24 6.30 -3.88 6.20
C LEU A 24 5.87 -3.06 7.42
N GLN A 25 6.50 -3.28 8.58
CA GLN A 25 6.22 -2.49 9.78
C GLN A 25 6.54 -1.00 9.59
N LEU A 26 7.61 -0.70 8.83
CA LEU A 26 7.97 0.67 8.48
C LEU A 26 6.88 1.33 7.63
N VAL A 27 6.45 0.67 6.55
CA VAL A 27 5.37 1.18 5.67
C VAL A 27 4.05 1.30 6.42
N ASP A 28 3.72 0.33 7.28
CA ASP A 28 2.51 0.36 8.12
C ASP A 28 2.50 1.57 9.07
N ARG A 29 3.63 1.85 9.72
CA ARG A 29 3.78 3.03 10.58
C ARG A 29 3.57 4.33 9.78
N HIS A 30 4.14 4.41 8.59
CA HIS A 30 4.01 5.60 7.74
C HIS A 30 2.57 5.79 7.22
N TYR A 31 1.87 4.71 6.89
CA TYR A 31 0.46 4.74 6.49
C TYR A 31 -0.43 5.31 7.59
N HIS A 32 -0.18 4.89 8.84
CA HIS A 32 -0.98 5.27 10.00
C HIS A 32 -0.63 6.64 10.59
N ALA A 33 0.49 7.26 10.17
CA ALA A 33 0.90 8.57 10.66
C ALA A 33 -0.10 9.67 10.25
N HIS A 34 -0.49 10.48 11.22
CA HIS A 34 -1.43 11.58 11.02
C HIS A 34 -1.24 12.64 12.12
N PRO A 35 -1.37 13.95 11.83
CA PRO A 35 -1.16 15.02 12.82
C PRO A 35 -1.98 14.89 14.13
N VAL A 36 -3.19 14.36 14.01
CA VAL A 36 -4.14 14.19 15.13
C VAL A 36 -3.91 12.88 15.91
N ILE A 37 -3.19 11.90 15.34
CA ILE A 37 -2.94 10.62 16.01
C ILE A 37 -1.64 10.74 16.79
N PRO A 38 -1.64 10.48 18.12
CA PRO A 38 -0.40 10.51 18.90
C PRO A 38 0.58 9.46 18.38
N GLY A 39 1.83 9.86 18.15
CA GLY A 39 2.87 8.98 17.64
C GLY A 39 4.20 9.71 17.42
N PRO A 40 5.25 8.99 16.99
CA PRO A 40 6.59 9.56 16.79
C PRO A 40 6.73 10.38 15.50
N CYS A 41 5.63 10.78 14.87
CA CYS A 41 5.62 11.48 13.60
C CYS A 41 5.61 13.01 13.77
N HIS A 42 5.97 13.73 12.71
CA HIS A 42 5.95 15.19 12.70
C HIS A 42 4.51 15.74 12.92
N PRO A 43 4.33 16.94 13.51
CA PRO A 43 3.00 17.53 13.74
C PRO A 43 2.28 18.04 12.48
N SER A 44 2.93 18.04 11.31
CA SER A 44 2.34 18.55 10.05
C SER A 44 2.31 17.48 8.95
N PRO A 45 1.31 17.49 8.06
CA PRO A 45 1.22 16.55 6.93
C PRO A 45 2.49 16.47 6.08
N GLU A 46 3.05 17.62 5.71
CA GLU A 46 4.26 17.74 4.89
C GLU A 46 5.47 17.18 5.64
N GLY A 47 5.59 17.49 6.93
CA GLY A 47 6.67 16.98 7.75
C GLY A 47 6.54 15.48 8.01
N ILE A 48 5.33 14.92 8.09
CA ILE A 48 5.11 13.47 8.19
C ILE A 48 5.64 12.80 6.93
N ARG A 49 5.35 13.34 5.73
CA ARG A 49 5.90 12.80 4.49
C ARG A 49 7.42 12.88 4.47
N GLN A 50 8.01 14.03 4.80
CA GLN A 50 9.48 14.19 4.82
C GLN A 50 10.15 13.22 5.79
N TRP A 51 9.60 13.09 7.00
CA TRP A 51 10.04 12.13 8.01
C TRP A 51 9.96 10.69 7.49
N ALA A 52 8.83 10.29 6.91
CA ALA A 52 8.61 8.94 6.40
C ALA A 52 9.52 8.60 5.21
N VAL A 53 9.70 9.54 4.28
CA VAL A 53 10.62 9.43 3.13
C VAL A 53 12.05 9.24 3.63
N THR A 54 12.47 10.04 4.61
CA THR A 54 13.82 10.00 5.16
C THR A 54 14.07 8.65 5.86
N GLN A 55 13.12 8.19 6.68
CA GLN A 55 13.24 6.88 7.34
C GLN A 55 13.30 5.73 6.32
N ALA A 56 12.43 5.74 5.31
CA ALA A 56 12.42 4.70 4.26
C ALA A 56 13.72 4.67 3.45
N TYR A 57 14.24 5.85 3.07
CA TYR A 57 15.50 5.95 2.36
C TYR A 57 16.68 5.46 3.20
N THR A 58 16.79 5.94 4.45
CA THR A 58 17.86 5.53 5.37
C THR A 58 17.83 4.02 5.61
N PHE A 59 16.65 3.44 5.88
CA PHE A 59 16.49 1.99 6.02
C PHE A 59 16.98 1.23 4.80
N CYS A 60 16.58 1.64 3.59
CA CYS A 60 17.01 0.94 2.38
C CYS A 60 18.50 1.12 2.10
N ARG A 61 19.06 2.29 2.39
CA ARG A 61 20.49 2.58 2.17
C ARG A 61 21.38 1.79 3.13
N GLU A 62 21.01 1.70 4.41
CA GLU A 62 21.80 1.00 5.43
C GLU A 62 21.81 -0.52 5.23
N ASN A 63 20.77 -1.07 4.60
CA ASN A 63 20.64 -2.51 4.34
C ASN A 63 20.96 -2.89 2.88
N ASP A 64 21.52 -1.96 2.08
CA ASP A 64 21.84 -2.14 0.66
C ASP A 64 20.66 -2.68 -0.19
N LEU A 65 19.50 -2.03 -0.06
CA LEU A 65 18.23 -2.39 -0.73
C LEU A 65 17.80 -1.34 -1.78
N PRO A 66 18.59 -1.06 -2.83
CA PRO A 66 18.28 -0.03 -3.81
C PRO A 66 17.00 -0.33 -4.61
N ASN A 67 16.75 -1.61 -4.91
CA ASN A 67 15.55 -2.05 -5.63
C ASN A 67 14.27 -1.83 -4.80
N LEU A 68 14.34 -2.11 -3.49
CA LEU A 68 13.24 -1.83 -2.58
C LEU A 68 12.98 -0.32 -2.53
N TRP A 69 14.02 0.50 -2.40
CA TRP A 69 13.87 1.96 -2.39
C TRP A 69 13.20 2.48 -3.67
N ALA A 70 13.67 2.06 -4.84
CA ALA A 70 13.08 2.48 -6.12
C ALA A 70 11.59 2.13 -6.19
N TYR A 71 11.21 0.93 -5.75
CA TYR A 71 9.82 0.50 -5.70
C TYR A 71 8.99 1.31 -4.69
N LEU A 72 9.50 1.50 -3.47
CA LEU A 72 8.84 2.30 -2.43
C LEU A 72 8.59 3.72 -2.93
N TRP A 73 9.60 4.34 -3.53
CA TRP A 73 9.52 5.69 -4.06
C TRP A 73 8.44 5.82 -5.13
N GLU A 74 8.49 4.97 -6.17
CA GLU A 74 7.59 5.11 -7.32
C GLU A 74 6.13 4.81 -6.98
N ASN A 75 5.88 3.92 -6.01
CA ASN A 75 4.52 3.49 -5.66
C ASN A 75 3.91 4.28 -4.50
N TRP A 76 4.71 4.72 -3.52
CA TRP A 76 4.18 5.26 -2.26
C TRP A 76 4.76 6.63 -1.89
N TYR A 77 6.08 6.82 -1.93
CA TYR A 77 6.69 8.03 -1.34
C TYR A 77 6.78 9.24 -2.28
N ARG A 78 6.62 9.03 -3.59
CA ARG A 78 6.50 10.12 -4.57
C ARG A 78 5.31 11.04 -4.21
N PRO A 79 5.42 12.38 -4.30
CA PRO A 79 4.37 13.30 -3.84
C PRO A 79 2.96 13.00 -4.36
N ALA A 80 2.84 12.73 -5.67
CA ALA A 80 1.56 12.43 -6.31
C ALA A 80 0.95 11.10 -5.81
N ARG A 81 1.79 10.13 -5.44
CA ARG A 81 1.35 8.85 -4.88
C ARG A 81 1.01 8.98 -3.41
N TRP A 82 1.81 9.74 -2.66
CA TRP A 82 1.61 9.96 -1.22
C TRP A 82 0.17 10.36 -0.89
N MET A 83 -0.37 11.30 -1.67
CA MET A 83 -1.75 11.79 -1.52
C MET A 83 -2.83 10.70 -1.64
N LEU A 84 -2.54 9.59 -2.32
CA LEU A 84 -3.50 8.51 -2.59
C LEU A 84 -3.50 7.42 -1.51
N TRP A 85 -2.42 7.28 -0.73
CA TRP A 85 -2.30 6.18 0.23
C TRP A 85 -2.11 6.65 1.67
N ALA A 86 -1.38 7.73 1.93
CA ALA A 86 -1.05 8.14 3.29
C ALA A 86 -2.26 8.80 3.98
N ARG A 87 -2.52 8.45 5.24
CA ARG A 87 -3.59 9.09 6.01
C ARG A 87 -3.33 10.57 6.25
N SER A 88 -2.06 10.96 6.47
CA SER A 88 -1.70 12.36 6.72
C SER A 88 -2.05 13.32 5.59
N ALA A 89 -2.25 12.82 4.37
CA ALA A 89 -2.67 13.66 3.24
C ALA A 89 -4.15 14.08 3.32
N CYS A 90 -4.96 13.39 4.12
CA CYS A 90 -6.35 13.74 4.36
C CYS A 90 -6.46 14.53 5.67
N PRO A 91 -7.08 15.72 5.69
CA PRO A 91 -7.24 16.50 6.93
C PRO A 91 -8.13 15.83 7.97
N SER A 92 -8.99 14.90 7.54
CA SER A 92 -9.95 14.21 8.39
C SER A 92 -9.64 12.72 8.47
N ILE A 93 -9.73 12.17 9.68
CA ILE A 93 -9.66 10.72 9.89
C ILE A 93 -11.11 10.20 9.86
N PRO A 94 -11.47 9.28 8.96
CA PRO A 94 -12.78 8.69 8.98
C PRO A 94 -12.99 7.92 10.30
N VAL A 95 -14.03 8.30 11.05
CA VAL A 95 -14.40 7.70 12.35
C VAL A 95 -14.77 6.22 12.18
N LEU A 96 -15.38 5.89 11.03
CA LEU A 96 -15.58 4.51 10.60
C LEU A 96 -14.30 4.01 9.97
N LYS A 97 -13.80 2.85 10.44
CA LYS A 97 -12.71 2.17 9.76
C LYS A 97 -13.12 1.96 8.30
N THR A 98 -12.26 2.30 7.35
CA THR A 98 -12.49 2.06 5.92
C THR A 98 -12.84 0.60 5.65
N THR A 99 -12.38 -0.31 6.51
CA THR A 99 -12.75 -1.73 6.51
C THR A 99 -14.26 -1.94 6.64
N MET A 100 -14.98 -1.17 7.45
CA MET A 100 -16.44 -1.32 7.61
C MET A 100 -17.20 -0.89 6.35
N ILE A 101 -16.78 0.21 5.72
CA ILE A 101 -17.38 0.69 4.47
C ILE A 101 -17.10 -0.32 3.36
N MET A 102 -15.86 -0.79 3.25
CA MET A 102 -15.46 -1.79 2.27
C MET A 102 -16.16 -3.14 2.53
N GLU A 103 -16.23 -3.61 3.76
CA GLU A 103 -16.94 -4.84 4.14
C GLU A 103 -18.44 -4.76 3.82
N SER A 104 -19.08 -3.62 4.10
CA SER A 104 -20.47 -3.38 3.75
C SER A 104 -20.68 -3.41 2.23
N HIS A 105 -19.80 -2.74 1.48
CA HIS A 105 -19.80 -2.74 0.02
C HIS A 105 -19.61 -4.16 -0.55
N TRP A 106 -18.63 -4.90 -0.06
CA TRP A 106 -18.37 -6.28 -0.46
C TRP A 106 -19.48 -7.23 -0.02
N ARG A 107 -20.13 -7.00 1.12
CA ARG A 107 -21.31 -7.77 1.56
C ARG A 107 -22.43 -7.61 0.54
N ARG A 108 -22.72 -6.38 0.12
CA ARG A 108 -23.74 -6.09 -0.91
C ARG A 108 -23.40 -6.77 -2.25
N ILE A 109 -22.15 -6.68 -2.71
CA ILE A 109 -21.73 -7.36 -3.96
C ILE A 109 -21.91 -8.87 -3.86
N LYS A 110 -21.44 -9.46 -2.76
CA LYS A 110 -21.51 -10.91 -2.54
C LYS A 110 -22.94 -11.41 -2.48
N HIS A 111 -23.78 -10.70 -1.72
CA HIS A 111 -25.17 -11.08 -1.52
C HIS A 111 -26.03 -10.82 -2.76
N ASP A 112 -25.91 -9.66 -3.41
CA ASP A 112 -26.86 -9.26 -4.45
C ASP A 112 -26.46 -9.80 -5.83
N PHE A 113 -25.15 -9.98 -6.10
CA PHE A 113 -24.67 -10.35 -7.44
C PHE A 113 -23.93 -11.68 -7.49
N LEU A 114 -23.19 -12.05 -6.45
CA LEU A 114 -22.33 -13.24 -6.47
C LEU A 114 -22.90 -14.45 -5.72
N HIS A 115 -24.11 -14.38 -5.19
CA HIS A 115 -24.70 -15.46 -4.37
C HIS A 115 -24.86 -16.79 -5.13
N HIS A 116 -25.09 -16.74 -6.45
CA HIS A 116 -25.19 -17.92 -7.30
C HIS A 116 -23.84 -18.42 -7.85
N PHE A 117 -22.76 -17.64 -7.71
CA PHE A 117 -21.47 -17.96 -8.28
C PHE A 117 -20.52 -18.50 -7.21
N ARG A 118 -20.19 -19.78 -7.27
CA ARG A 118 -19.05 -20.32 -6.54
C ARG A 118 -17.78 -19.98 -7.32
N LEU A 119 -16.89 -19.16 -6.73
CA LEU A 119 -15.62 -18.72 -7.32
C LEU A 119 -15.75 -17.97 -8.67
N PRO A 120 -16.40 -16.79 -8.68
CA PRO A 120 -16.48 -15.96 -9.87
C PRO A 120 -15.08 -15.55 -10.35
N ARG A 121 -14.85 -15.60 -11.66
CA ARG A 121 -13.63 -15.04 -12.27
C ARG A 121 -13.56 -13.53 -12.05
N CYS A 122 -12.35 -12.98 -11.97
CA CYS A 122 -12.14 -11.54 -11.80
C CYS A 122 -12.85 -10.71 -12.89
N ASP A 123 -12.89 -11.20 -14.13
CA ASP A 123 -13.58 -10.50 -15.23
C ASP A 123 -15.08 -10.31 -14.98
N LEU A 124 -15.74 -11.33 -14.41
CA LEU A 124 -17.16 -11.25 -14.04
C LEU A 124 -17.38 -10.21 -12.95
N LEU A 125 -16.48 -10.14 -11.96
CA LEU A 125 -16.53 -9.13 -10.92
C LEU A 125 -16.35 -7.72 -11.50
N VAL A 126 -15.38 -7.51 -12.39
CA VAL A 126 -15.16 -6.22 -13.07
C VAL A 126 -16.39 -5.82 -13.88
N TRP A 127 -17.00 -6.76 -14.60
CA TRP A 127 -18.23 -6.50 -15.35
C TRP A 127 -19.40 -6.11 -14.43
N ILE A 128 -19.58 -6.79 -13.30
CA ILE A 128 -20.61 -6.44 -12.30
C ILE A 128 -20.37 -5.04 -11.74
N LEU A 129 -19.14 -4.71 -11.37
CA LEU A 129 -18.77 -3.41 -10.82
C LEU A 129 -19.06 -2.27 -11.81
N THR A 130 -18.64 -2.44 -13.07
CA THR A 130 -18.76 -1.41 -14.10
C THR A 130 -20.18 -1.27 -14.67
N THR A 131 -20.87 -2.39 -14.87
CA THR A 131 -22.13 -2.44 -15.61
C THR A 131 -23.35 -2.41 -14.67
N LYS A 132 -23.27 -3.02 -13.49
CA LYS A 132 -24.39 -3.11 -12.56
C LYS A 132 -24.27 -2.14 -11.38
N LEU A 133 -23.06 -1.99 -10.83
CA LEU A 133 -22.85 -1.21 -9.62
C LEU A 133 -22.60 0.29 -9.89
N ALA A 134 -21.73 0.63 -10.84
CA ALA A 134 -21.38 2.02 -11.14
C ALA A 134 -22.59 2.91 -11.55
N PRO A 135 -23.60 2.43 -12.30
CA PRO A 135 -24.80 3.21 -12.60
C PRO A 135 -25.70 3.46 -11.38
N CYS A 136 -25.65 2.61 -10.35
CA CYS A 136 -26.40 2.84 -9.11
C CYS A 136 -25.84 4.00 -8.31
N TYR A 137 -24.50 4.11 -8.23
CA TYR A 137 -23.85 5.23 -7.56
C TYR A 137 -23.99 6.55 -8.33
N ARG A 138 -23.88 6.51 -9.66
CA ARG A 138 -24.03 7.70 -10.52
C ARG A 138 -25.43 8.30 -10.53
N ARG A 139 -26.46 7.58 -10.06
CA ARG A 139 -27.84 8.09 -9.94
C ARG A 139 -28.15 8.69 -8.57
N MET A 140 -27.31 8.43 -7.58
CA MET A 140 -27.45 8.97 -6.22
C MET A 140 -26.64 10.25 -5.99
N LEU A 141 -25.69 10.53 -6.89
CA LEU A 141 -24.99 11.81 -7.01
C LEU A 141 -25.78 12.72 -7.96
#